data_AF-A0AA36GBA7-F1
#
_entry.id   AF-A0AA36GBA7-F1
#
_cell.length_a   1.000
_cell.length_b   1.000
_cell.length_c   1.000
_cell.angle_alpha   90.00
_cell.angle_beta   90.00
_cell.angle_gamma   90.00
#
_symmetry.space_group_name_H-M   'P 1'
#
loop_
_entity.id
_entity.type
_entity.pdbx_description
1 polymer ?
#
loop_
_entity_poly.entity_id
_entity_poly.type
_entity_poly.pdbx_seq_one_letter_code
_entity_poly.pdbx_strand_id
1 'polypeptide(L)'
;MLTDGRPFWMLDTSVVFKTVGCVTNFYEGVNNGTAPDYLMEGYVTSRQGDYTDPTTLGYLPYPAELARQNQHGASHIFMRPSRVTKLAGKWLLLCALTRDCITPPTAILKCKRENFGKGCHRYDQSAQNCVRRAVLLKQELIHYPSICGKTNLYFFEKMSILGTNITWEIVEEDMRKAFQSEARRGPNHSYKQIGEGVGFLARIALLTFDWHGDGADKLPPTAVVKICSMERSGTDGDADMAAAMSDYELAVYSAADAGDGKIFAAVPKPKFYCGRTFDTGTGYFAIEFQDNVTNTRIWENLPDSVTNQALEYIADMTAKSLKYPELVERWDDPTYDKLWADLAQREKADERLHRLKGQVPEASDSIDILLAKTPKILVNAWARWMGNCKKPVFCHNDMWAPNLLHRDGKLVSVIDWQLCHANTPVEDLIFHLFSSLPPEEYVSKYIEKLRFFYDQLEAKSGGMELWDDFQQLVDDYEHRFITIILIMLAWFADARVDFLANPADNAQKPFDAKVVFLAKEVVRLCEKWYP
;
A
#
# COMPACT_ATOMS: atom_id res chain seq x y z
N MET A 1 5.19 -20.25 -15.41
CA MET A 1 6.33 -19.49 -15.97
C MET A 1 6.02 -18.00 -16.07
N LEU A 2 4.87 -17.58 -16.63
CA LEU A 2 4.41 -16.17 -16.56
C LEU A 2 3.47 -15.87 -15.38
N THR A 3 3.08 -16.90 -14.64
CA THR A 3 2.05 -16.86 -13.59
C THR A 3 2.62 -16.81 -12.18
N ASP A 4 3.87 -17.20 -11.99
CA ASP A 4 4.54 -17.39 -10.70
C ASP A 4 5.34 -16.17 -10.21
N GLY A 5 5.22 -15.02 -10.89
CA GLY A 5 5.79 -13.75 -10.41
C GLY A 5 7.33 -13.66 -10.44
N ARG A 6 8.02 -14.69 -10.94
CA ARG A 6 9.49 -14.71 -11.02
C ARG A 6 10.03 -14.04 -12.30
N PRO A 7 11.14 -13.28 -12.21
CA PRO A 7 11.86 -12.79 -13.39
C PRO A 7 12.31 -13.94 -14.28
N PHE A 8 12.35 -13.70 -15.60
CA PHE A 8 12.78 -14.70 -16.56
C PHE A 8 13.63 -14.10 -17.68
N TRP A 9 14.43 -14.97 -18.28
CA TRP A 9 15.22 -14.67 -19.47
C TRP A 9 14.58 -15.29 -20.71
N MET A 10 14.63 -14.55 -21.82
CA MET A 10 14.51 -15.08 -23.16
C MET A 10 15.87 -14.95 -23.83
N LEU A 11 16.51 -16.06 -24.17
CA LEU A 11 17.84 -16.09 -24.75
C LEU A 11 17.78 -16.77 -26.11
N ASP A 12 18.45 -16.18 -27.09
CA ASP A 12 18.89 -16.89 -28.28
C ASP A 12 19.88 -17.97 -27.83
N THR A 13 19.77 -19.16 -28.42
CA THR A 13 20.62 -20.30 -28.09
C THR A 13 22.11 -20.05 -28.38
N SER A 14 22.42 -19.03 -29.16
CA SER A 14 23.79 -18.56 -29.42
C SER A 14 24.37 -17.66 -28.33
N VAL A 15 23.60 -17.24 -27.32
CA VAL A 15 24.09 -16.40 -26.22
C VAL A 15 24.92 -17.21 -25.23
N VAL A 16 26.12 -16.72 -24.94
CA VAL A 16 27.03 -17.29 -23.93
C VAL A 16 27.48 -16.19 -22.97
N PHE A 17 27.17 -16.35 -21.69
CA PHE A 17 27.69 -15.49 -20.63
C PHE A 17 29.16 -15.86 -20.36
N LYS A 18 30.08 -14.91 -20.59
CA LYS A 18 31.52 -15.17 -20.51
C LYS A 18 32.08 -15.17 -19.07
N THR A 19 31.38 -14.52 -18.13
CA THR A 19 31.82 -14.42 -16.73
C THR A 19 30.61 -14.59 -15.80
N VAL A 20 30.78 -15.44 -14.78
CA VAL A 20 29.76 -15.67 -13.75
C VAL A 20 29.48 -14.38 -12.96
N GLY A 21 30.52 -13.58 -12.69
CA GLY A 21 30.41 -12.34 -11.93
C GLY A 21 29.47 -11.30 -12.55
N CYS A 22 29.37 -11.20 -13.88
CA CYS A 22 28.40 -10.27 -14.49
C CYS A 22 26.95 -10.67 -14.23
N VAL A 23 26.64 -11.97 -14.29
CA VAL A 23 25.29 -12.47 -14.04
C VAL A 23 24.95 -12.34 -12.55
N THR A 24 25.90 -12.64 -11.66
CA THR A 24 25.75 -12.44 -10.22
C THR A 24 25.49 -10.98 -9.88
N ASN A 25 26.33 -10.04 -10.33
CA ASN A 25 26.15 -8.61 -10.08
C ASN A 25 24.83 -8.08 -10.64
N PHE A 26 24.40 -8.59 -11.80
CA PHE A 26 23.10 -8.25 -12.37
C PHE A 26 21.95 -8.71 -11.47
N TYR A 27 21.97 -9.96 -10.99
CA TYR A 27 20.92 -10.45 -10.09
C TYR A 27 20.98 -9.79 -8.70
N GLU A 28 22.15 -9.48 -8.18
CA GLU A 28 22.30 -8.65 -6.97
C GLU A 28 21.67 -7.28 -7.18
N GLY A 29 21.91 -6.64 -8.32
CA GLY A 29 21.26 -5.38 -8.66
C GLY A 29 19.74 -5.50 -8.83
N VAL A 30 19.24 -6.60 -9.40
CA VAL A 30 17.80 -6.87 -9.48
C VAL A 30 17.19 -7.03 -8.07
N ASN A 31 17.85 -7.80 -7.20
CA ASN A 31 17.39 -8.06 -5.84
C ASN A 31 17.46 -6.79 -4.96
N ASN A 32 18.45 -5.93 -5.19
CA ASN A 32 18.65 -4.69 -4.44
C ASN A 32 17.95 -3.49 -5.08
N GLY A 33 17.17 -3.70 -6.16
CA GLY A 33 16.41 -2.65 -6.85
C GLY A 33 17.24 -1.66 -7.67
N THR A 34 18.54 -1.90 -7.85
CA THR A 34 19.47 -1.02 -8.59
C THR A 34 19.61 -1.38 -10.07
N ALA A 35 19.16 -2.57 -10.49
CA ALA A 35 19.09 -2.96 -11.89
C ALA A 35 17.68 -2.70 -12.48
N PRO A 36 17.57 -2.34 -13.77
CA PRO A 36 16.27 -2.05 -14.39
C PRO A 36 15.37 -3.29 -14.48
N ASP A 37 14.07 -3.02 -14.63
CA ASP A 37 13.04 -4.05 -14.77
C ASP A 37 13.16 -4.86 -16.08
N TYR A 38 13.93 -4.35 -17.04
CA TYR A 38 14.12 -4.92 -18.37
C TYR A 38 15.56 -4.73 -18.86
N LEU A 39 16.12 -5.76 -19.50
CA LEU A 39 17.39 -5.71 -20.22
C LEU A 39 17.17 -6.15 -21.65
N MET A 40 17.67 -5.39 -22.63
CA MET A 40 17.68 -5.80 -24.04
C MET A 40 18.98 -5.42 -24.75
N GLU A 41 19.30 -6.17 -25.80
CA GLU A 41 20.36 -5.80 -26.74
C GLU A 41 20.03 -4.48 -27.45
N GLY A 42 21.05 -3.80 -27.96
CA GLY A 42 20.90 -2.54 -28.66
C GLY A 42 20.27 -2.54 -30.03
N TYR A 43 20.13 -1.32 -30.56
CA TYR A 43 19.66 -1.10 -31.92
C TYR A 43 20.56 -1.78 -32.92
N VAL A 44 19.94 -2.54 -33.82
CA VAL A 44 20.59 -2.99 -35.05
C VAL A 44 20.09 -2.14 -36.21
N THR A 45 20.89 -2.01 -37.25
CA THR A 45 20.61 -1.15 -38.43
C THR A 45 19.45 -1.65 -39.30
N SER A 46 18.82 -2.75 -38.90
CA SER A 46 17.79 -3.42 -39.67
C SER A 46 16.41 -3.26 -39.02
N ARG A 47 15.32 -3.49 -39.76
CA ARG A 47 13.93 -3.25 -39.30
C ARG A 47 13.23 -4.56 -39.00
N GLN A 48 12.24 -4.56 -38.11
CA GLN A 48 11.48 -5.78 -37.80
C GLN A 48 10.77 -6.35 -39.04
N GLY A 49 10.18 -5.49 -39.87
CA GLY A 49 9.56 -5.87 -41.14
C GLY A 49 10.54 -6.45 -42.18
N ASP A 50 11.85 -6.31 -41.99
CA ASP A 50 12.86 -6.91 -42.88
C ASP A 50 13.00 -8.42 -42.62
N TYR A 51 12.65 -8.88 -41.42
CA TYR A 51 12.76 -10.28 -40.98
C TYR A 51 11.45 -10.88 -40.50
N THR A 52 10.34 -10.14 -40.59
CA THR A 52 9.03 -10.63 -40.18
C THR A 52 8.17 -10.70 -41.43
N ASP A 53 7.64 -11.89 -41.70
CA ASP A 53 6.72 -12.09 -42.82
C ASP A 53 5.51 -11.14 -42.68
N PRO A 54 5.06 -10.50 -43.77
CA PRO A 54 3.93 -9.57 -43.73
C PRO A 54 2.66 -10.15 -43.12
N THR A 55 2.43 -11.46 -43.27
CA THR A 55 1.28 -12.17 -42.68
C THR A 55 1.32 -12.11 -41.16
N THR A 56 2.51 -12.25 -40.55
CA THR A 56 2.68 -12.12 -39.09
C THR A 56 2.38 -10.71 -38.60
N LEU A 57 2.58 -9.67 -39.43
CA LEU A 57 2.33 -8.29 -39.02
C LEU A 57 0.86 -8.06 -38.62
N GLY A 58 -0.08 -8.79 -39.23
CA GLY A 58 -1.50 -8.75 -38.88
C GLY A 58 -1.85 -9.37 -37.53
N TYR A 59 -0.95 -10.16 -36.95
CA TYR A 59 -1.11 -10.73 -35.61
C TYR A 59 -0.50 -9.84 -34.52
N LEU A 60 0.30 -8.84 -34.87
CA LEU A 60 0.98 -7.99 -33.89
C LEU A 60 -0.06 -7.21 -33.04
N PRO A 61 0.18 -7.03 -31.74
CA PRO A 61 -0.74 -6.31 -30.87
C PRO A 61 -0.60 -4.78 -31.00
N TYR A 62 -0.06 -4.28 -32.11
CA TYR A 62 0.19 -2.87 -32.39
C TYR A 62 0.15 -2.58 -33.90
N PRO A 63 -0.01 -1.32 -34.32
CA PRO A 63 -0.09 -0.95 -35.74
C PRO A 63 1.13 -1.43 -36.55
N ALA A 64 0.88 -2.05 -37.71
CA ALA A 64 1.91 -2.68 -38.54
C ALA A 64 2.98 -1.68 -39.04
N GLU A 65 2.65 -0.39 -39.10
CA GLU A 65 3.57 0.69 -39.46
C GLU A 65 4.75 0.78 -38.49
N LEU A 66 4.53 0.47 -37.21
CA LEU A 66 5.57 0.48 -36.19
C LEU A 66 6.60 -0.65 -36.37
N ALA A 67 6.23 -1.73 -37.08
CA ALA A 67 7.14 -2.81 -37.43
C ALA A 67 8.16 -2.39 -38.52
N ARG A 68 7.97 -1.23 -39.16
CA ARG A 68 8.91 -0.69 -40.17
C ARG A 68 10.05 0.16 -39.57
N GLN A 69 10.06 0.36 -38.25
CA GLN A 69 11.12 1.09 -37.55
C GLN A 69 12.31 0.19 -37.19
N ASN A 70 13.43 0.80 -36.80
CA ASN A 70 14.64 0.08 -36.37
C ASN A 70 14.34 -0.87 -35.20
N GLN A 71 14.94 -2.06 -35.25
CA GLN A 71 14.75 -3.11 -34.25
C GLN A 71 15.94 -3.21 -33.28
N HIS A 72 15.74 -3.94 -32.19
CA HIS A 72 16.82 -4.36 -31.30
C HIS A 72 17.38 -5.72 -31.75
N GLY A 73 18.65 -5.97 -31.46
CA GLY A 73 19.28 -7.25 -31.74
C GLY A 73 18.54 -8.41 -31.06
N ALA A 74 18.49 -9.55 -31.74
CA ALA A 74 17.67 -10.69 -31.35
C ALA A 74 18.28 -11.57 -30.23
N SER A 75 19.30 -11.13 -29.49
CA SER A 75 20.08 -12.09 -28.70
C SER A 75 19.51 -12.41 -27.32
N HIS A 76 19.07 -11.41 -26.53
CA HIS A 76 18.61 -11.66 -25.17
C HIS A 76 17.65 -10.59 -24.65
N ILE A 77 16.70 -11.03 -23.82
CA ILE A 77 15.84 -10.18 -23.01
C ILE A 77 15.79 -10.71 -21.58
N PHE A 78 15.98 -9.83 -20.60
CA PHE A 78 15.55 -10.07 -19.21
C PHE A 78 14.28 -9.28 -18.92
N MET A 79 13.33 -9.88 -18.20
CA MET A 79 12.10 -9.23 -17.79
C MET A 79 11.71 -9.61 -16.37
N ARG A 80 11.23 -8.61 -15.61
CA ARG A 80 10.36 -8.85 -14.46
C ARG A 80 8.89 -9.02 -14.88
N PRO A 81 8.10 -9.84 -14.17
CA PRO A 81 6.68 -9.97 -14.45
C PRO A 81 5.93 -8.67 -14.14
N SER A 82 5.19 -8.18 -15.12
CA SER A 82 4.31 -7.03 -15.03
C SER A 82 3.07 -7.31 -15.88
N ARG A 83 2.02 -6.51 -15.75
CA ARG A 83 0.85 -6.62 -16.63
C ARG A 83 1.26 -6.59 -18.11
N VAL A 84 2.23 -5.75 -18.46
CA VAL A 84 2.74 -5.60 -19.83
C VAL A 84 3.52 -6.83 -20.29
N THR A 85 4.45 -7.35 -19.47
CA THR A 85 5.23 -8.54 -19.86
C THR A 85 4.38 -9.81 -19.87
N LYS A 86 3.32 -9.88 -19.04
CA LYS A 86 2.28 -10.91 -19.13
C LYS A 86 1.49 -10.83 -20.43
N LEU A 87 1.11 -9.65 -20.89
CA LEU A 87 0.42 -9.46 -22.19
C LEU A 87 1.33 -9.82 -23.36
N ALA A 88 2.60 -9.40 -23.32
CA ALA A 88 3.57 -9.79 -24.34
C ALA A 88 3.81 -11.30 -24.34
N GLY A 89 4.00 -11.91 -23.16
CA GLY A 89 4.12 -13.35 -23.00
C GLY A 89 2.89 -14.14 -23.47
N LYS A 90 1.69 -13.61 -23.21
CA LYS A 90 0.42 -14.17 -23.73
C LYS A 90 0.40 -14.12 -25.26
N TRP A 91 0.77 -12.99 -25.86
CA TRP A 91 0.87 -12.87 -27.32
C TRP A 91 1.87 -13.87 -27.90
N LEU A 92 3.05 -14.01 -27.28
CA LEU A 92 4.07 -14.98 -27.70
C LEU A 92 3.50 -16.39 -27.74
N LEU A 93 2.90 -16.84 -26.64
CA LEU A 93 2.28 -18.15 -26.54
C LEU A 93 1.17 -18.34 -27.58
N LEU A 94 0.30 -17.35 -27.75
CA LEU A 94 -0.80 -17.41 -28.73
C LEU A 94 -0.28 -17.48 -30.17
N CYS A 95 0.74 -16.70 -30.52
CA CYS A 95 1.37 -16.75 -31.84
C CYS A 95 2.08 -18.08 -32.06
N ALA A 96 2.77 -18.62 -31.04
CA ALA A 96 3.41 -19.94 -31.12
C ALA A 96 2.41 -21.08 -31.36
N LEU A 97 1.20 -20.95 -30.83
CA LEU A 97 0.11 -21.90 -31.00
C LEU A 97 -0.70 -21.67 -32.30
N THR A 98 -0.46 -20.56 -32.99
CA THR A 98 -1.16 -20.20 -34.24
C THR A 98 -0.25 -20.48 -35.42
N ARG A 99 -0.57 -21.52 -36.20
CA ARG A 99 0.26 -22.01 -37.31
C ARG A 99 0.72 -20.90 -38.25
N ASP A 100 -0.19 -20.05 -38.71
CA ASP A 100 0.10 -18.99 -39.68
C ASP A 100 0.88 -17.80 -39.06
N CYS A 101 0.95 -17.74 -37.73
CA CYS A 101 1.69 -16.71 -37.00
C CYS A 101 3.16 -17.14 -36.80
N ILE A 102 3.39 -18.35 -36.27
CA ILE A 102 4.74 -18.90 -36.02
C ILE A 102 5.43 -19.40 -37.30
N THR A 103 4.66 -19.92 -38.25
CA THR A 103 5.16 -20.45 -39.53
C THR A 103 4.26 -19.96 -40.66
N PRO A 104 4.33 -18.67 -41.02
CA PRO A 104 3.54 -18.12 -42.11
C PRO A 104 3.74 -18.92 -43.41
N PRO A 105 2.69 -19.19 -44.19
CA PRO A 105 2.79 -20.03 -45.39
C PRO A 105 3.68 -19.42 -46.48
N THR A 106 3.87 -18.10 -46.46
CA THR A 106 4.77 -17.36 -47.36
C THR A 106 6.21 -17.26 -46.85
N ALA A 107 6.51 -17.83 -45.68
CA ALA A 107 7.82 -17.72 -45.05
C ALA A 107 8.88 -18.55 -45.80
N ILE A 108 10.05 -17.96 -46.01
CA ILE A 108 11.20 -18.57 -46.68
C ILE A 108 12.26 -18.98 -45.65
N LEU A 109 12.79 -20.20 -45.80
CA LEU A 109 13.89 -20.71 -44.97
C LEU A 109 15.24 -20.11 -45.40
N LYS A 110 16.15 -19.91 -44.43
CA LYS A 110 17.55 -19.46 -44.66
C LYS A 110 17.64 -18.13 -45.40
N CYS A 111 17.01 -17.10 -44.83
CA CYS A 111 17.08 -15.75 -45.35
C CYS A 111 18.50 -15.20 -45.45
N LYS A 112 18.90 -14.88 -46.67
CA LYS A 112 20.09 -14.09 -46.95
C LYS A 112 19.76 -12.60 -46.86
N ARG A 113 20.76 -11.77 -46.59
CA ARG A 113 20.61 -10.30 -46.44
C ARG A 113 19.92 -9.63 -47.63
N GLU A 114 20.13 -10.18 -48.83
CA GLU A 114 19.54 -9.77 -50.11
C GLU A 114 18.03 -10.08 -50.26
N ASN A 115 17.47 -10.91 -49.38
CA ASN A 115 16.08 -11.38 -49.41
C ASN A 115 15.22 -10.82 -48.27
N PHE A 116 15.74 -9.87 -47.49
CA PHE A 116 14.98 -9.23 -46.42
C PHE A 116 13.72 -8.53 -46.95
N GLY A 117 12.63 -8.65 -46.20
CA GLY A 117 11.31 -8.16 -46.58
C GLY A 117 10.60 -8.97 -47.67
N LYS A 118 11.21 -10.05 -48.20
CA LYS A 118 10.63 -10.91 -49.26
C LYS A 118 10.16 -12.26 -48.68
N GLY A 119 9.31 -12.23 -47.66
CA GLY A 119 8.81 -13.45 -47.00
C GLY A 119 9.81 -14.04 -45.98
N CYS A 120 10.74 -13.25 -45.48
CA CYS A 120 11.60 -13.68 -44.37
C CYS A 120 10.85 -13.67 -43.05
N HIS A 121 10.95 -14.74 -42.26
CA HIS A 121 10.30 -14.83 -40.95
C HIS A 121 11.27 -15.28 -39.86
N ARG A 122 11.44 -14.44 -38.83
CA ARG A 122 12.16 -14.69 -37.59
C ARG A 122 11.23 -14.46 -36.42
N TYR A 123 10.58 -15.53 -35.98
CA TYR A 123 9.62 -15.51 -34.88
C TYR A 123 10.23 -14.91 -33.60
N ASP A 124 11.48 -15.26 -33.27
CA ASP A 124 12.25 -14.74 -32.15
C ASP A 124 12.47 -13.21 -32.24
N GLN A 125 12.80 -12.71 -33.42
CA GLN A 125 12.97 -11.28 -33.65
C GLN A 125 11.64 -10.53 -33.56
N SER A 126 10.55 -11.10 -34.09
CA SER A 126 9.21 -10.52 -33.98
C SER A 126 8.75 -10.49 -32.52
N ALA A 127 8.98 -11.59 -31.79
CA ALA A 127 8.70 -11.75 -30.37
C ALA A 127 9.35 -10.67 -29.50
N GLN A 128 10.66 -10.46 -29.66
CA GLN A 128 11.41 -9.49 -28.90
C GLN A 128 10.97 -8.05 -29.17
N ASN A 129 10.67 -7.72 -30.42
CA ASN A 129 10.17 -6.39 -30.75
C ASN A 129 8.71 -6.18 -30.32
N CYS A 130 7.87 -7.23 -30.25
CA CYS A 130 6.54 -7.15 -29.63
C CYS A 130 6.63 -6.79 -28.15
N VAL A 131 7.48 -7.52 -27.42
CA VAL A 131 7.75 -7.27 -26.01
C VAL A 131 8.21 -5.82 -25.81
N ARG A 132 9.22 -5.39 -26.60
CA ARG A 132 9.68 -4.01 -26.59
C ARG A 132 8.57 -3.01 -26.82
N ARG A 133 7.74 -3.19 -27.86
CA ARG A 133 6.71 -2.21 -28.23
C ARG A 133 5.59 -2.12 -27.20
N ALA A 134 5.24 -3.25 -26.58
CA ALA A 134 4.33 -3.28 -25.44
C ALA A 134 4.88 -2.46 -24.26
N VAL A 135 6.20 -2.45 -24.05
CA VAL A 135 6.88 -1.66 -23.00
C VAL A 135 7.08 -0.19 -23.41
N LEU A 136 7.42 0.09 -24.67
CA LEU A 136 7.81 1.42 -25.17
C LEU A 136 6.66 2.40 -25.43
N LEU A 137 5.41 1.95 -25.54
CA LEU A 137 4.26 2.87 -25.67
C LEU A 137 4.06 3.76 -24.42
N LYS A 138 4.92 3.69 -23.40
CA LYS A 138 4.84 4.51 -22.19
C LYS A 138 6.15 5.17 -21.69
N GLN A 139 7.34 4.94 -22.28
CA GLN A 139 8.62 5.41 -21.68
C GLN A 139 9.73 5.77 -22.70
N GLU A 140 10.59 6.74 -22.36
CA GLU A 140 11.71 7.24 -23.18
C GLU A 140 13.03 6.48 -22.90
N LEU A 141 14.02 6.58 -23.81
CA LEU A 141 15.29 5.83 -23.79
C LEU A 141 16.47 6.69 -23.31
N ILE A 142 17.36 6.13 -22.48
CA ILE A 142 18.65 6.74 -22.09
C ILE A 142 19.80 5.73 -22.35
N HIS A 143 20.98 6.22 -22.71
CA HIS A 143 22.17 5.42 -23.05
C HIS A 143 23.06 5.17 -21.82
N TYR A 144 23.42 3.90 -21.55
CA TYR A 144 24.38 3.54 -20.49
C TYR A 144 25.57 2.76 -21.05
N PRO A 145 26.81 2.99 -20.56
CA PRO A 145 27.96 2.17 -20.92
C PRO A 145 27.84 0.74 -20.37
N SER A 146 28.26 -0.26 -21.16
CA SER A 146 28.11 -1.68 -20.85
C SER A 146 28.80 -2.09 -19.54
N ILE A 147 28.08 -2.78 -18.66
CA ILE A 147 28.65 -3.46 -17.47
C ILE A 147 29.50 -4.69 -17.88
N CYS A 148 29.30 -5.24 -19.08
CA CYS A 148 29.88 -6.53 -19.45
C CYS A 148 30.46 -6.62 -20.89
N GLY A 149 31.12 -5.56 -21.38
CA GLY A 149 32.09 -5.60 -22.48
C GLY A 149 31.66 -6.18 -23.85
N LYS A 150 31.73 -5.33 -24.90
CA LYS A 150 31.53 -5.59 -26.35
C LYS A 150 30.10 -5.80 -26.87
N THR A 151 29.08 -5.78 -26.02
CA THR A 151 27.68 -5.65 -26.47
C THR A 151 27.12 -4.36 -25.92
N ASN A 152 26.64 -3.48 -26.80
CA ASN A 152 25.91 -2.28 -26.39
C ASN A 152 24.58 -2.74 -25.78
N LEU A 153 24.53 -2.82 -24.46
CA LEU A 153 23.32 -3.12 -23.69
C LEU A 153 22.56 -1.81 -23.50
N TYR A 154 21.27 -1.80 -23.83
CA TYR A 154 20.41 -0.63 -23.67
C TYR A 154 19.51 -0.90 -22.47
N PHE A 155 19.63 -0.04 -21.47
CA PHE A 155 18.85 -0.08 -20.25
C PHE A 155 17.68 0.91 -20.37
N PHE A 156 16.52 0.57 -19.81
CA PHE A 156 15.37 1.47 -19.76
C PHE A 156 15.38 2.18 -18.41
N GLU A 157 15.33 3.51 -18.43
CA GLU A 157 15.23 4.33 -17.23
C GLU A 157 14.00 5.23 -17.37
N LYS A 158 12.85 4.67 -17.01
CA LYS A 158 12.00 5.34 -16.04
C LYS A 158 11.96 4.38 -14.87
N MET A 159 12.88 4.59 -13.94
CA MET A 159 13.02 3.73 -12.77
C MET A 159 11.76 3.83 -11.94
N SER A 160 10.86 2.89 -12.19
CA SER A 160 9.65 2.71 -11.39
C SER A 160 10.05 2.53 -9.94
N ILE A 161 9.39 3.25 -9.04
CA ILE A 161 9.54 3.00 -7.62
C ILE A 161 8.62 1.81 -7.31
N LEU A 162 9.22 0.74 -6.79
CA LEU A 162 8.53 -0.50 -6.47
C LEU A 162 7.72 -1.09 -7.64
N GLY A 163 8.16 -0.98 -8.90
CA GLY A 163 7.42 -1.55 -10.04
C GLY A 163 6.10 -0.84 -10.36
N THR A 164 5.86 0.35 -9.80
CA THR A 164 4.65 1.16 -10.04
C THR A 164 4.84 2.12 -11.24
N ASN A 165 3.83 2.91 -11.54
CA ASN A 165 3.90 4.02 -12.49
C ASN A 165 4.47 5.31 -11.89
N ILE A 166 4.72 5.37 -10.58
CA ILE A 166 5.49 6.45 -9.96
C ILE A 166 6.97 6.20 -10.21
N THR A 167 7.67 7.24 -10.67
CA THR A 167 9.10 7.18 -11.02
C THR A 167 9.90 8.15 -10.18
N TRP A 168 11.22 7.98 -10.14
CA TRP A 168 12.11 8.93 -9.47
C TRP A 168 11.98 10.35 -10.01
N GLU A 169 11.77 10.52 -11.32
CA GLU A 169 11.64 11.84 -11.94
C GLU A 169 10.39 12.57 -11.43
N ILE A 170 9.27 11.83 -11.26
CA ILE A 170 8.03 12.39 -10.71
C ILE A 170 8.26 12.91 -9.29
N VAL A 171 8.84 12.06 -8.42
CA VAL A 171 9.10 12.42 -7.02
C VAL A 171 10.11 13.56 -6.92
N GLU A 172 11.18 13.50 -7.71
CA GLU A 172 12.20 14.56 -7.75
C GLU A 172 11.63 15.90 -8.23
N GLU A 173 10.82 15.90 -9.29
CA GLU A 173 10.17 17.09 -9.80
C GLU A 173 9.29 17.74 -8.73
N ASP A 174 8.46 16.95 -8.04
CA ASP A 174 7.55 17.45 -7.02
C ASP A 174 8.29 17.95 -5.77
N MET A 175 9.33 17.23 -5.33
CA MET A 175 10.20 17.66 -4.23
C MET A 175 10.87 19.01 -4.55
N ARG A 176 11.47 19.13 -5.73
CA ARG A 176 12.13 20.37 -6.14
C ARG A 176 11.17 21.55 -6.20
N LYS A 177 9.94 21.33 -6.69
CA LYS A 177 8.88 22.34 -6.67
C LYS A 177 8.50 22.72 -5.24
N ALA A 178 8.24 21.74 -4.38
CA ALA A 178 7.84 21.98 -2.99
C ALA A 178 8.91 22.74 -2.18
N PHE A 179 10.19 22.44 -2.41
CA PHE A 179 11.32 23.03 -1.68
C PHE A 179 12.01 24.19 -2.42
N GLN A 180 11.48 24.62 -3.57
CA GLN A 180 12.04 25.71 -4.40
C GLN A 180 13.55 25.51 -4.65
N SER A 181 13.89 24.34 -5.20
CA SER A 181 15.26 23.87 -5.41
C SER A 181 15.53 23.48 -6.86
N GLU A 182 16.72 23.81 -7.34
CA GLU A 182 17.22 23.39 -8.65
C GLU A 182 18.20 22.22 -8.55
N ALA A 183 18.40 21.66 -7.35
CA ALA A 183 19.20 20.47 -7.17
C ALA A 183 18.59 19.29 -7.93
N ARG A 184 19.45 18.34 -8.31
CA ARG A 184 19.07 17.10 -9.01
C ARG A 184 19.57 15.91 -8.22
N ARG A 185 18.89 14.78 -8.38
CA ARG A 185 19.33 13.53 -7.74
C ARG A 185 20.61 13.03 -8.39
N GLY A 186 21.57 12.65 -7.56
CA GLY A 186 22.84 12.04 -7.93
C GLY A 186 22.71 10.54 -8.20
N PRO A 187 23.81 9.91 -8.63
CA PRO A 187 23.83 8.49 -8.96
C PRO A 187 23.64 7.57 -7.75
N ASN A 188 23.98 7.99 -6.52
CA ASN A 188 23.97 7.14 -5.32
C ASN A 188 22.63 7.11 -4.57
N HIS A 189 21.54 7.19 -5.32
CA HIS A 189 20.17 7.11 -4.79
C HIS A 189 19.70 5.65 -4.71
N SER A 190 18.77 5.37 -3.82
CA SER A 190 18.23 4.02 -3.62
C SER A 190 16.84 4.05 -3.02
N TYR A 191 16.07 2.99 -3.20
CA TYR A 191 14.85 2.79 -2.42
C TYR A 191 14.88 1.46 -1.67
N LYS A 192 14.14 1.38 -0.58
CA LYS A 192 13.84 0.16 0.16
C LYS A 192 12.34 0.05 0.35
N GLN A 193 11.75 -1.09 0.01
CA GLN A 193 10.35 -1.34 0.37
C GLN A 193 10.22 -1.46 1.89
N ILE A 194 9.26 -0.74 2.46
CA ILE A 194 8.97 -0.76 3.89
C ILE A 194 7.47 -1.03 4.13
N GLY A 195 7.11 -1.35 5.36
CA GLY A 195 5.76 -1.79 5.75
C GLY A 195 5.69 -3.31 5.93
N GLU A 196 5.03 -3.75 7.00
CA GLU A 196 4.83 -5.17 7.27
C GLU A 196 3.68 -5.79 6.49
N GLY A 197 3.79 -7.07 6.12
CA GLY A 197 2.76 -7.78 5.33
C GLY A 197 2.55 -7.22 3.91
N VAL A 198 3.30 -6.17 3.56
CA VAL A 198 3.37 -5.46 2.28
C VAL A 198 2.02 -4.95 1.75
N GLY A 199 1.31 -4.22 2.63
CA GLY A 199 0.33 -3.19 2.30
C GLY A 199 -0.94 -3.62 1.55
N PHE A 200 -2.09 -3.52 2.20
CA PHE A 200 -3.39 -3.80 1.56
C PHE A 200 -3.78 -2.73 0.52
N LEU A 201 -3.55 -1.44 0.83
CA LEU A 201 -3.98 -0.29 0.02
C LEU A 201 -2.82 0.46 -0.66
N ALA A 202 -1.57 0.22 -0.25
CA ALA A 202 -0.42 0.98 -0.74
C ALA A 202 0.89 0.20 -0.72
N ARG A 203 1.76 0.54 -1.67
CA ARG A 203 3.18 0.20 -1.67
C ARG A 203 3.96 1.36 -1.05
N ILE A 204 4.79 1.06 -0.05
CA ILE A 204 5.53 2.09 0.68
C ILE A 204 7.02 1.91 0.45
N ALA A 205 7.69 2.98 0.01
CA ALA A 205 9.13 3.00 -0.23
C ALA A 205 9.81 4.03 0.68
N LEU A 206 10.87 3.64 1.36
CA LEU A 206 11.87 4.59 1.87
C LEU A 206 12.82 4.93 0.73
N LEU A 207 12.79 6.17 0.27
CA LEU A 207 13.73 6.71 -0.69
C LEU A 207 14.91 7.34 0.04
N THR A 208 16.12 7.11 -0.48
CA THR A 208 17.35 7.78 -0.08
C THR A 208 17.88 8.55 -1.28
N PHE A 209 18.09 9.85 -1.09
CA PHE A 209 18.53 10.77 -2.12
C PHE A 209 19.97 11.21 -1.87
N ASP A 210 20.70 11.42 -2.96
CA ASP A 210 22.02 12.03 -2.99
C ASP A 210 21.88 13.34 -3.78
N TRP A 211 21.42 14.43 -3.16
CA TRP A 211 21.09 15.67 -3.87
C TRP A 211 22.35 16.45 -4.26
N HIS A 212 22.42 16.92 -5.51
CA HIS A 212 23.52 17.74 -6.04
C HIS A 212 23.01 19.04 -6.67
N GLY A 213 23.76 20.13 -6.51
CA GLY A 213 23.47 21.42 -7.12
C GLY A 213 22.76 22.41 -6.20
N ASP A 214 22.23 23.49 -6.78
CA ASP A 214 21.73 24.65 -6.05
C ASP A 214 20.45 24.33 -5.27
N GLY A 215 20.49 24.53 -3.95
CA GLY A 215 19.37 24.24 -3.05
C GLY A 215 19.28 22.78 -2.62
N ALA A 216 20.35 21.98 -2.78
CA ALA A 216 20.42 20.60 -2.29
C ALA A 216 20.26 20.51 -0.77
N ASP A 217 20.74 21.52 -0.04
CA ASP A 217 20.64 21.67 1.41
C ASP A 217 19.21 21.88 1.92
N LYS A 218 18.29 22.32 1.04
CA LYS A 218 16.87 22.49 1.37
C LYS A 218 16.08 21.19 1.30
N LEU A 219 16.56 20.20 0.55
CA LEU A 219 15.84 18.97 0.26
C LEU A 219 16.13 17.89 1.30
N PRO A 220 15.14 17.05 1.64
CA PRO A 220 15.35 15.98 2.61
C PRO A 220 16.25 14.87 2.00
N PRO A 221 17.22 14.32 2.77
CA PRO A 221 18.07 13.22 2.31
C PRO A 221 17.30 11.89 2.18
N THR A 222 16.14 11.79 2.85
CA THR A 222 15.26 10.62 2.82
C THR A 222 13.80 11.02 2.79
N ALA A 223 12.96 10.23 2.14
CA ALA A 223 11.50 10.40 2.20
C ALA A 223 10.81 9.04 2.21
N VAL A 224 9.72 8.91 2.96
CA VAL A 224 8.78 7.82 2.81
C VAL A 224 7.78 8.20 1.73
N VAL A 225 7.67 7.36 0.70
CA VAL A 225 6.74 7.54 -0.41
C VAL A 225 5.69 6.44 -0.33
N LYS A 226 4.44 6.83 -0.01
CA LYS A 226 3.27 5.94 -0.01
C LYS A 226 2.59 6.07 -1.37
N ILE A 227 2.66 4.99 -2.14
CA ILE A 227 2.10 4.88 -3.49
C ILE A 227 0.89 3.98 -3.38
N CYS A 228 -0.32 4.51 -3.62
CA CYS A 228 -1.49 3.63 -3.55
C CYS A 228 -1.40 2.56 -4.65
N SER A 229 -1.70 1.32 -4.25
CA SER A 229 -1.41 0.13 -5.03
C SER A 229 -2.58 -0.84 -4.95
N MET A 230 -3.05 -1.24 -6.12
CA MET A 230 -4.31 -1.94 -6.34
C MET A 230 -4.12 -3.46 -6.48
N GLU A 231 -2.99 -4.00 -6.01
CA GLU A 231 -2.60 -5.38 -6.35
C GLU A 231 -3.37 -6.47 -5.60
N ARG A 232 -4.12 -6.11 -4.55
CA ARG A 232 -4.91 -7.04 -3.73
C ARG A 232 -6.42 -6.83 -3.78
N SER A 233 -6.89 -5.73 -4.35
CA SER A 233 -8.31 -5.43 -4.58
C SER A 233 -8.83 -6.27 -5.75
N GLY A 234 -9.43 -7.43 -5.44
CA GLY A 234 -9.89 -8.40 -6.44
C GLY A 234 -11.05 -7.94 -7.33
N THR A 235 -11.59 -6.73 -7.14
CA THR A 235 -12.71 -6.17 -7.90
C THR A 235 -12.51 -4.66 -8.19
N ASP A 236 -13.17 -4.14 -9.23
CA ASP A 236 -13.07 -2.72 -9.63
C ASP A 236 -13.61 -1.74 -8.56
N GLY A 237 -14.53 -2.16 -7.69
CA GLY A 237 -15.10 -1.31 -6.64
C GLY A 237 -14.15 -1.05 -5.44
N ASP A 238 -13.31 -2.03 -5.12
CA ASP A 238 -12.29 -1.91 -4.06
C ASP A 238 -11.18 -0.91 -4.47
N ALA A 239 -10.98 -0.77 -5.77
CA ALA A 239 -9.98 0.09 -6.38
C ALA A 239 -10.32 1.58 -6.23
N ASP A 240 -11.55 1.98 -6.51
CA ASP A 240 -12.02 3.36 -6.35
C ASP A 240 -11.99 3.79 -4.87
N MET A 241 -12.32 2.88 -3.95
CA MET A 241 -12.25 3.13 -2.52
C MET A 241 -10.81 3.36 -2.05
N ALA A 242 -9.86 2.52 -2.47
CA ALA A 242 -8.44 2.67 -2.12
C ALA A 242 -7.87 4.00 -2.62
N ALA A 243 -8.24 4.42 -3.84
CA ALA A 243 -7.86 5.72 -4.40
C ALA A 243 -8.44 6.88 -3.57
N ALA A 244 -9.74 6.83 -3.25
CA ALA A 244 -10.40 7.86 -2.44
C ALA A 244 -9.75 8.00 -1.05
N MET A 245 -9.49 6.89 -0.37
CA MET A 245 -8.81 6.87 0.93
C MET A 245 -7.39 7.45 0.87
N SER A 246 -6.64 7.14 -0.20
CA SER A 246 -5.30 7.68 -0.40
C SER A 246 -5.29 9.18 -0.70
N ASP A 247 -6.24 9.67 -1.51
CA ASP A 247 -6.38 11.09 -1.82
C ASP A 247 -6.83 11.88 -0.58
N TYR A 248 -7.70 11.29 0.24
CA TYR A 248 -8.13 11.85 1.51
C TYR A 248 -6.96 11.97 2.50
N GLU A 249 -6.15 10.91 2.66
CA GLU A 249 -4.96 10.93 3.52
C GLU A 249 -3.96 12.01 3.07
N LEU A 250 -3.73 12.14 1.75
CA LEU A 250 -2.90 13.21 1.18
C LEU A 250 -3.44 14.59 1.57
N ALA A 251 -4.74 14.81 1.47
CA ALA A 251 -5.38 16.07 1.83
C ALA A 251 -5.19 16.39 3.32
N VAL A 252 -5.33 15.39 4.20
CA VAL A 252 -5.09 15.53 5.64
C VAL A 252 -3.65 15.99 5.91
N TYR A 253 -2.64 15.29 5.38
CA TYR A 253 -1.24 15.67 5.59
C TYR A 253 -0.92 17.06 5.05
N SER A 254 -1.41 17.38 3.85
CA SER A 254 -1.22 18.68 3.22
C SER A 254 -1.81 19.82 4.06
N ALA A 255 -3.05 19.66 4.54
CA ALA A 255 -3.71 20.66 5.38
C ALA A 255 -3.05 20.79 6.77
N ALA A 256 -2.56 19.68 7.31
CA ALA A 256 -1.90 19.66 8.61
C ALA A 256 -0.53 20.38 8.56
N ASP A 257 0.20 20.29 7.45
CA ASP A 257 1.48 20.99 7.25
C ASP A 257 1.30 22.47 6.89
N ALA A 258 0.27 22.80 6.10
CA ALA A 258 -0.08 24.18 5.76
C ALA A 258 -0.53 25.05 6.97
N GLY A 259 -0.74 24.43 8.14
CA GLY A 259 -1.26 25.11 9.34
C GLY A 259 -2.76 25.38 9.29
N ASP A 260 -3.44 24.92 8.24
CA ASP A 260 -4.90 25.07 8.06
C ASP A 260 -5.70 24.13 8.97
N GLY A 261 -5.06 23.09 9.51
CA GLY A 261 -5.67 22.18 10.45
C GLY A 261 -5.29 22.49 11.90
N LYS A 262 -5.92 23.51 12.51
CA LYS A 262 -5.82 23.77 13.96
C LYS A 262 -6.03 22.51 14.80
N ILE A 263 -6.84 21.59 14.28
CA ILE A 263 -7.12 20.28 14.86
C ILE A 263 -5.88 19.39 14.98
N PHE A 264 -5.00 19.41 13.98
CA PHE A 264 -3.77 18.61 13.95
C PHE A 264 -2.60 19.27 14.70
N ALA A 265 -2.75 20.50 15.20
CA ALA A 265 -1.62 21.30 15.68
C ALA A 265 -0.86 20.68 16.86
N ALA A 266 -1.52 19.91 17.72
CA ALA A 266 -0.87 19.26 18.87
C ALA A 266 -0.42 17.83 18.55
N VAL A 267 -0.89 17.22 17.47
CA VAL A 267 -0.62 15.80 17.19
C VAL A 267 0.75 15.67 16.53
N PRO A 268 1.66 14.85 17.09
CA PRO A 268 2.93 14.55 16.47
C PRO A 268 2.69 13.75 15.19
N LYS A 269 3.28 14.19 14.08
CA LYS A 269 3.06 13.64 12.74
C LYS A 269 4.31 13.89 11.90
N PRO A 270 4.57 13.09 10.85
CA PRO A 270 5.68 13.34 9.95
C PRO A 270 5.41 14.60 9.13
N LYS A 271 6.47 15.34 8.81
CA LYS A 271 6.35 16.47 7.89
C LYS A 271 5.89 16.00 6.50
N PHE A 272 4.94 16.73 5.92
CA PHE A 272 4.52 16.51 4.53
C PHE A 272 5.53 17.17 3.58
N TYR A 273 5.89 16.48 2.50
CA TYR A 273 6.83 17.00 1.50
C TYR A 273 6.14 17.36 0.19
N CYS A 274 5.43 16.41 -0.43
CA CYS A 274 4.71 16.62 -1.68
C CYS A 274 3.77 15.43 -1.98
N GLY A 275 2.90 15.56 -2.97
CA GLY A 275 2.06 14.45 -3.45
C GLY A 275 1.22 14.80 -4.68
N ARG A 276 0.60 13.79 -5.27
CA ARG A 276 -0.35 13.89 -6.38
C ARG A 276 -1.57 13.01 -6.10
N THR A 277 -2.74 13.49 -6.50
CA THR A 277 -4.02 12.77 -6.42
C THR A 277 -4.19 11.76 -7.56
N PHE A 278 -5.15 10.84 -7.39
CA PHE A 278 -5.44 9.77 -8.36
C PHE A 278 -6.01 10.24 -9.70
N ASP A 279 -6.56 11.44 -9.78
CA ASP A 279 -7.08 12.07 -11.01
C ASP A 279 -6.04 12.17 -12.15
N THR A 280 -4.75 12.16 -11.80
CA THR A 280 -3.62 12.11 -12.75
C THR A 280 -3.30 10.69 -13.25
N GLY A 281 -4.10 9.69 -12.89
CA GLY A 281 -3.92 8.27 -13.22
C GLY A 281 -2.99 7.52 -12.26
N THR A 282 -2.37 8.21 -11.28
CA THR A 282 -1.59 7.61 -10.18
C THR A 282 -1.54 8.56 -8.99
N GLY A 283 -1.99 8.13 -7.82
CA GLY A 283 -1.83 8.89 -6.57
C GLY A 283 -0.66 8.42 -5.73
N TYR A 284 0.04 9.37 -5.12
CA TYR A 284 1.09 9.12 -4.12
C TYR A 284 1.31 10.35 -3.25
N PHE A 285 1.93 10.15 -2.10
CA PHE A 285 2.49 11.26 -1.34
C PHE A 285 3.82 10.88 -0.68
N ALA A 286 4.60 11.91 -0.36
CA ALA A 286 5.89 11.81 0.29
C ALA A 286 5.88 12.55 1.63
N ILE A 287 6.34 11.88 2.67
CA ILE A 287 6.42 12.37 4.05
C ILE A 287 7.81 12.08 4.64
N GLU A 288 8.09 12.73 5.76
CA GLU A 288 9.29 12.52 6.56
C GLU A 288 9.43 11.08 7.04
N PHE A 289 10.65 10.54 6.92
CA PHE A 289 11.01 9.26 7.54
C PHE A 289 11.34 9.46 9.02
N GLN A 290 10.58 8.79 9.89
CA GLN A 290 10.84 8.77 11.32
C GLN A 290 11.86 7.67 11.64
N ASP A 291 13.14 8.04 11.73
CA ASP A 291 14.22 7.08 12.00
C ASP A 291 14.26 6.68 13.49
N ASN A 292 14.85 5.53 13.83
CA ASN A 292 15.03 5.06 15.21
C ASN A 292 13.75 5.02 16.06
N VAL A 293 12.59 4.74 15.48
CA VAL A 293 11.32 4.58 16.20
C VAL A 293 10.91 3.12 16.28
N THR A 294 10.13 2.79 17.30
CA THR A 294 9.45 1.51 17.45
C THR A 294 8.07 1.60 16.82
N ASN A 295 7.79 0.64 15.93
CA ASN A 295 6.45 0.36 15.42
C ASN A 295 5.92 -0.87 16.17
N THR A 296 4.86 -0.69 16.96
CA THR A 296 4.34 -1.73 17.86
C THR A 296 3.32 -2.59 17.13
N ARG A 297 3.50 -3.90 17.12
CA ARG A 297 2.56 -4.82 16.47
C ARG A 297 1.23 -4.87 17.22
N ILE A 298 0.17 -5.29 16.52
CA ILE A 298 -1.18 -5.42 17.11
C ILE A 298 -1.26 -6.44 18.26
N TRP A 299 -0.34 -7.41 18.28
CA TRP A 299 -0.22 -8.41 19.36
C TRP A 299 0.81 -8.03 20.44
N GLU A 300 1.48 -6.89 20.28
CA GLU A 300 2.36 -6.29 21.29
C GLU A 300 1.58 -5.21 22.07
N ASN A 301 2.21 -4.68 23.12
CA ASN A 301 1.59 -3.67 23.99
C ASN A 301 2.41 -2.39 23.95
N LEU A 302 1.75 -1.23 24.02
CA LEU A 302 2.44 0.04 24.15
C LEU A 302 2.92 0.26 25.59
N PRO A 303 4.04 0.98 25.79
CA PRO A 303 4.38 1.51 27.10
C PRO A 303 3.26 2.41 27.63
N ASP A 304 2.95 2.32 28.93
CA ASP A 304 1.86 3.09 29.55
C ASP A 304 1.98 4.61 29.30
N SER A 305 3.20 5.13 29.27
CA SER A 305 3.47 6.53 28.95
C SER A 305 3.03 6.91 27.53
N VAL A 306 3.23 6.02 26.54
CA VAL A 306 2.80 6.24 25.16
C VAL A 306 1.28 6.10 25.05
N THR A 307 0.70 5.13 25.77
CA THR A 307 -0.75 4.97 25.87
C THR A 307 -1.42 6.24 26.39
N ASN A 308 -0.89 6.84 27.46
CA ASN A 308 -1.46 8.07 28.03
C ASN A 308 -1.26 9.29 27.11
N GLN A 309 -0.10 9.41 26.44
CA GLN A 309 0.12 10.48 25.44
C GLN A 309 -0.90 10.41 24.30
N ALA A 310 -1.17 9.22 23.76
CA ALA A 310 -2.18 9.05 22.73
C ALA A 310 -3.59 9.45 23.23
N LEU A 311 -3.96 9.11 24.47
CA LEU A 311 -5.22 9.57 25.08
C LEU A 311 -5.28 11.10 25.22
N GLU A 312 -4.17 11.74 25.59
CA GLU A 312 -4.09 13.21 25.66
C GLU A 312 -4.29 13.87 24.29
N TYR A 313 -3.82 13.24 23.20
CA TYR A 313 -4.02 13.71 21.84
C TYR A 313 -5.46 13.49 21.37
N ILE A 314 -6.07 12.35 21.66
CA ILE A 314 -7.50 12.12 21.38
C ILE A 314 -8.33 13.18 22.11
N ALA A 315 -8.03 13.46 23.39
CA ALA A 315 -8.71 14.50 24.15
C ALA A 315 -8.51 15.91 23.57
N ASP A 316 -7.30 16.23 23.10
CA ASP A 316 -7.00 17.53 22.46
C ASP A 316 -7.73 17.70 21.13
N MET A 317 -7.71 16.68 20.25
CA MET A 317 -8.46 16.69 18.99
C MET A 317 -9.95 16.86 19.26
N THR A 318 -10.49 16.08 20.20
CA THR A 318 -11.88 16.16 20.64
C THR A 318 -12.25 17.56 21.12
N ALA A 319 -11.47 18.14 22.05
CA ALA A 319 -11.71 19.50 22.56
C ALA A 319 -11.66 20.56 21.46
N LYS A 320 -10.75 20.42 20.50
CA LYS A 320 -10.64 21.32 19.34
C LYS A 320 -11.82 21.17 18.40
N SER A 321 -12.31 19.96 18.13
CA SER A 321 -13.54 19.75 17.34
C SER A 321 -14.73 20.45 17.96
N LEU A 322 -14.90 20.37 19.29
CA LEU A 322 -15.98 21.05 20.00
C LEU A 322 -15.89 22.58 19.84
N LYS A 323 -14.66 23.11 19.83
CA LYS A 323 -14.39 24.54 19.68
C LYS A 323 -14.51 25.04 18.24
N TYR A 324 -14.21 24.19 17.27
CA TYR A 324 -14.12 24.49 15.83
C TYR A 324 -14.92 23.48 15.00
N PRO A 325 -16.27 23.46 15.13
CA PRO A 325 -17.13 22.49 14.45
C PRO A 325 -17.05 22.57 12.92
N GLU A 326 -16.71 23.73 12.35
CA GLU A 326 -16.50 23.90 10.91
C GLU A 326 -15.34 23.06 10.37
N LEU A 327 -14.37 22.71 11.23
CA LEU A 327 -13.28 21.82 10.86
C LEU A 327 -13.74 20.36 10.85
N VAL A 328 -14.76 19.99 11.62
CA VAL A 328 -15.34 18.64 11.60
C VAL A 328 -16.09 18.42 10.29
N GLU A 329 -16.92 19.39 9.88
CA GLU A 329 -17.67 19.35 8.62
C GLU A 329 -16.77 19.25 7.38
N ARG A 330 -15.60 19.90 7.41
CA ARG A 330 -14.61 19.84 6.32
C ARG A 330 -14.10 18.43 6.05
N TRP A 331 -14.03 17.61 7.09
CA TRP A 331 -13.38 16.30 7.07
C TRP A 331 -14.38 15.15 7.14
N ASP A 332 -15.67 15.42 7.02
CA ASP A 332 -16.71 14.39 7.02
C ASP A 332 -16.71 13.63 5.67
N ASP A 333 -16.06 12.46 5.63
CA ASP A 333 -15.95 11.61 4.43
C ASP A 333 -16.92 10.42 4.50
N PRO A 334 -17.92 10.34 3.59
CA PRO A 334 -18.87 9.23 3.55
C PRO A 334 -18.26 7.90 3.08
N THR A 335 -16.99 7.87 2.67
CA THR A 335 -16.27 6.64 2.30
C THR A 335 -16.11 5.71 3.50
N TYR A 336 -15.96 6.27 4.70
CA TYR A 336 -15.90 5.48 5.95
C TYR A 336 -17.18 4.68 6.16
N ASP A 337 -18.35 5.33 6.07
CA ASP A 337 -19.64 4.66 6.24
C ASP A 337 -19.85 3.52 5.24
N LYS A 338 -19.38 3.68 4.01
CA LYS A 338 -19.44 2.62 2.98
C LYS A 338 -18.53 1.45 3.33
N LEU A 339 -17.30 1.72 3.79
CA LEU A 339 -16.37 0.69 4.24
C LEU A 339 -16.96 -0.09 5.41
N TRP A 340 -17.49 0.61 6.42
CA TRP A 340 -18.11 -0.04 7.57
C TRP A 340 -19.39 -0.78 7.23
N ALA A 341 -20.20 -0.27 6.30
CA ALA A 341 -21.34 -0.98 5.77
C ALA A 341 -20.93 -2.29 5.10
N ASP A 342 -19.82 -2.32 4.35
CA ASP A 342 -19.31 -3.54 3.75
C ASP A 342 -18.75 -4.54 4.77
N LEU A 343 -17.95 -4.05 5.73
CA LEU A 343 -17.37 -4.87 6.79
C LEU A 343 -18.45 -5.45 7.73
N ALA A 344 -19.53 -4.70 7.96
CA ALA A 344 -20.67 -5.09 8.78
C ALA A 344 -21.74 -5.91 8.01
N GLN A 345 -21.53 -6.28 6.74
CA GLN A 345 -22.43 -7.19 6.05
C GLN A 345 -22.47 -8.52 6.78
N ARG A 346 -23.67 -8.91 7.24
CA ARG A 346 -23.87 -10.06 8.10
C ARG A 346 -23.31 -11.33 7.50
N GLU A 347 -23.63 -11.62 6.24
CA GLU A 347 -23.22 -12.86 5.57
C GLU A 347 -21.69 -12.95 5.52
N LYS A 348 -21.01 -11.83 5.22
CA LYS A 348 -19.54 -11.75 5.22
C LYS A 348 -18.96 -11.90 6.63
N ALA A 349 -19.57 -11.26 7.63
CA ALA A 349 -19.14 -11.34 9.02
C ALA A 349 -19.26 -12.78 9.58
N ASP A 350 -20.38 -13.45 9.34
CA ASP A 350 -20.61 -14.84 9.77
C ASP A 350 -19.61 -15.79 9.10
N GLU A 351 -19.37 -15.65 7.79
CA GLU A 351 -18.40 -16.45 7.05
C GLU A 351 -16.96 -16.29 7.60
N ARG A 352 -16.56 -15.04 7.86
CA ARG A 352 -15.27 -14.68 8.43
C ARG A 352 -15.09 -15.23 9.84
N LEU A 353 -16.11 -15.12 10.71
CA LEU A 353 -16.07 -15.67 12.06
C LEU A 353 -15.97 -17.20 12.04
N HIS A 354 -16.68 -17.87 11.13
CA HIS A 354 -16.52 -19.32 10.92
C HIS A 354 -15.09 -19.69 10.49
N ARG A 355 -14.45 -18.90 9.63
CA ARG A 355 -13.02 -19.11 9.29
C ARG A 355 -12.12 -18.90 10.50
N LEU A 356 -12.32 -17.82 11.26
CA LEU A 356 -11.53 -17.50 12.44
C LEU A 356 -11.61 -18.62 13.48
N LYS A 357 -12.79 -19.21 13.68
CA LYS A 357 -13.00 -20.37 14.55
C LYS A 357 -12.08 -21.55 14.19
N GLY A 358 -11.89 -21.81 12.90
CA GLY A 358 -10.95 -22.85 12.44
C GLY A 358 -9.48 -22.46 12.58
N GLN A 359 -9.18 -21.16 12.53
CA GLN A 359 -7.81 -20.63 12.64
C GLN A 359 -7.32 -20.48 14.09
N VAL A 360 -8.25 -20.27 15.04
CA VAL A 360 -7.98 -20.05 16.48
C VAL A 360 -8.96 -20.91 17.30
N PRO A 361 -8.71 -22.23 17.44
CA PRO A 361 -9.62 -23.16 18.12
C PRO A 361 -9.95 -22.77 19.56
N GLU A 362 -9.04 -22.12 20.28
CA GLU A 362 -9.21 -21.68 21.65
C GLU A 362 -10.28 -20.59 21.81
N ALA A 363 -10.67 -19.91 20.72
CA ALA A 363 -11.74 -18.91 20.69
C ALA A 363 -13.10 -19.52 20.29
N SER A 364 -13.16 -20.82 19.98
CA SER A 364 -14.32 -21.49 19.37
C SER A 364 -15.63 -21.26 20.12
N ASP A 365 -15.66 -21.50 21.44
CA ASP A 365 -16.88 -21.37 22.23
C ASP A 365 -17.39 -19.92 22.25
N SER A 366 -16.48 -18.95 22.36
CA SER A 366 -16.82 -17.54 22.30
C SER A 366 -17.36 -17.17 20.92
N ILE A 367 -16.73 -17.64 19.84
CA ILE A 367 -17.18 -17.37 18.48
C ILE A 367 -18.57 -17.98 18.22
N ASP A 368 -18.87 -19.17 18.75
CA ASP A 368 -20.22 -19.76 18.62
C ASP A 368 -21.30 -18.91 19.30
N ILE A 369 -21.00 -18.35 20.47
CA ILE A 369 -21.89 -17.40 21.15
C ILE A 369 -22.06 -16.12 20.33
N LEU A 370 -20.96 -15.60 19.77
CA LEU A 370 -20.99 -14.39 18.96
C LEU A 370 -21.81 -14.59 17.69
N LEU A 371 -21.61 -15.68 16.95
CA LEU A 371 -22.40 -16.04 15.76
C LEU A 371 -23.90 -16.08 16.04
N ALA A 372 -24.31 -16.63 17.20
CA ALA A 372 -25.71 -16.64 17.61
C ALA A 372 -26.25 -15.23 17.91
N LYS A 373 -25.40 -14.30 18.37
CA LYS A 373 -25.76 -12.92 18.71
C LYS A 373 -25.55 -11.91 17.57
N THR A 374 -24.74 -12.24 16.55
CA THR A 374 -24.40 -11.37 15.41
C THR A 374 -25.61 -10.67 14.79
N PRO A 375 -26.74 -11.35 14.52
CA PRO A 375 -27.91 -10.69 13.93
C PRO A 375 -28.47 -9.57 14.80
N LYS A 376 -28.51 -9.79 16.13
CA LYS A 376 -28.99 -8.79 17.10
C LYS A 376 -27.99 -7.65 17.25
N ILE A 377 -26.69 -7.92 17.19
CA ILE A 377 -25.62 -6.91 17.31
C ILE A 377 -25.63 -5.98 16.08
N LEU A 378 -25.54 -6.54 14.87
CA LEU A 378 -25.39 -5.75 13.64
C LEU A 378 -26.67 -4.96 13.27
N VAL A 379 -27.87 -5.49 13.56
CA VAL A 379 -29.12 -4.74 13.36
C VAL A 379 -29.21 -3.53 14.30
N ASN A 380 -28.72 -3.67 15.54
CA ASN A 380 -28.76 -2.59 16.52
C ASN A 380 -27.56 -1.64 16.42
N ALA A 381 -26.51 -2.01 15.71
CA ALA A 381 -25.32 -1.18 15.50
C ALA A 381 -25.73 0.17 14.86
N TRP A 382 -26.39 0.13 13.71
CA TRP A 382 -26.73 1.34 12.94
C TRP A 382 -27.65 2.32 13.68
N ALA A 383 -28.61 1.82 14.47
CA ALA A 383 -29.52 2.67 15.23
C ALA A 383 -28.86 3.35 16.45
N ARG A 384 -27.70 2.85 16.90
CA ARG A 384 -27.02 3.27 18.15
C ARG A 384 -25.69 3.99 17.92
N TRP A 385 -25.15 3.96 16.70
CA TRP A 385 -23.94 4.67 16.30
C TRP A 385 -23.97 6.19 16.57
N MET A 386 -25.13 6.78 16.82
CA MET A 386 -25.31 8.22 17.10
C MET A 386 -25.96 8.51 18.46
N GLY A 387 -26.25 7.49 19.28
CA GLY A 387 -27.22 7.63 20.39
C GLY A 387 -26.70 8.30 21.68
N ASN A 388 -25.43 8.11 22.03
CA ASN A 388 -24.90 8.49 23.35
C ASN A 388 -23.89 9.65 23.33
N CYS A 389 -23.38 10.01 22.16
CA CYS A 389 -22.46 11.13 21.99
C CYS A 389 -23.23 12.36 21.53
N LYS A 390 -23.17 13.47 22.28
CA LYS A 390 -23.98 14.67 22.00
C LYS A 390 -23.71 15.28 20.61
N LYS A 391 -22.48 15.17 20.11
CA LYS A 391 -22.02 15.77 18.83
C LYS A 391 -20.86 14.95 18.24
N PRO A 392 -20.80 14.79 16.91
CA PRO A 392 -19.61 14.23 16.27
C PRO A 392 -18.42 15.18 16.42
N VAL A 393 -17.23 14.58 16.51
CA VAL A 393 -15.93 15.25 16.53
C VAL A 393 -15.03 14.62 15.47
N PHE A 394 -13.95 15.29 15.13
CA PHE A 394 -12.98 14.73 14.20
C PHE A 394 -12.16 13.65 14.92
N CYS A 395 -12.23 12.44 14.41
CA CYS A 395 -11.54 11.28 14.93
C CYS A 395 -10.55 10.77 13.90
N HIS A 396 -9.51 10.07 14.36
CA HIS A 396 -8.56 9.42 13.47
C HIS A 396 -9.12 8.10 12.92
N ASN A 397 -9.85 7.35 13.76
CA ASN A 397 -10.55 6.09 13.52
C ASN A 397 -9.69 4.93 13.04
N ASP A 398 -8.39 5.04 13.28
CA ASP A 398 -7.40 3.96 13.09
C ASP A 398 -6.29 4.11 14.15
N MET A 399 -6.66 4.54 15.36
CA MET A 399 -5.75 4.85 16.48
C MET A 399 -5.27 3.62 17.24
N TRP A 400 -4.90 2.57 16.52
CA TRP A 400 -4.29 1.37 17.11
C TRP A 400 -2.75 1.43 17.19
N ALA A 401 -2.15 0.58 18.02
CA ALA A 401 -0.72 0.56 18.31
C ALA A 401 0.22 0.57 17.07
N PRO A 402 -0.09 -0.12 15.96
CA PRO A 402 0.72 -0.04 14.73
C PRO A 402 0.84 1.36 14.11
N ASN A 403 -0.10 2.27 14.38
CA ASN A 403 -0.10 3.62 13.84
C ASN A 403 0.54 4.64 14.80
N LEU A 404 1.09 4.17 15.92
CA LEU A 404 1.67 4.98 16.99
C LEU A 404 3.18 4.73 17.08
N LEU A 405 3.97 5.52 16.35
CA LEU A 405 5.42 5.43 16.36
C LEU A 405 5.97 6.08 17.63
N HIS A 406 6.79 5.35 18.38
CA HIS A 406 7.33 5.82 19.66
C HIS A 406 8.81 5.54 19.82
N ARG A 407 9.45 6.26 20.75
CA ARG A 407 10.85 6.05 21.13
C ARG A 407 10.99 6.38 22.61
N ASP A 408 11.62 5.49 23.37
CA ASP A 408 11.94 5.71 24.79
C ASP A 408 10.72 6.16 25.63
N GLY A 409 9.54 5.58 25.36
CA GLY A 409 8.29 5.90 26.06
C GLY A 409 7.64 7.22 25.63
N LYS A 410 8.13 7.88 24.58
CA LYS A 410 7.55 9.10 24.00
C LYS A 410 6.88 8.81 22.66
N LEU A 411 5.67 9.31 22.45
CA LEU A 411 5.02 9.26 21.14
C LEU A 411 5.74 10.23 20.20
N VAL A 412 6.24 9.71 19.08
CA VAL A 412 7.02 10.45 18.08
C VAL A 412 6.15 10.84 16.89
N SER A 413 5.22 9.97 16.50
CA SER A 413 4.35 10.22 15.35
C SER A 413 3.10 9.37 15.37
N VAL A 414 1.99 9.96 14.93
CA VAL A 414 0.74 9.29 14.57
C VAL A 414 0.66 9.29 13.03
N ILE A 415 0.40 8.13 12.42
CA ILE A 415 0.40 7.91 10.97
C ILE A 415 -0.89 7.23 10.51
N ASP A 416 -1.07 7.07 9.19
CA ASP A 416 -2.20 6.37 8.57
C ASP A 416 -3.57 7.03 8.82
N TRP A 417 -3.68 8.28 8.36
CA TRP A 417 -4.85 9.16 8.52
C TRP A 417 -5.96 8.90 7.46
N GLN A 418 -5.95 7.75 6.78
CA GLN A 418 -6.87 7.47 5.67
C GLN A 418 -8.33 7.16 6.09
N LEU A 419 -8.59 7.01 7.40
CA LEU A 419 -9.93 6.71 7.95
C LEU A 419 -10.51 7.84 8.80
N CYS A 420 -9.88 9.02 8.81
CA CYS A 420 -10.34 10.13 9.62
C CYS A 420 -11.69 10.65 9.10
N HIS A 421 -12.62 10.94 10.01
CA HIS A 421 -13.94 11.49 9.69
C HIS A 421 -14.63 11.98 10.97
N ALA A 422 -15.82 12.56 10.83
CA ALA A 422 -16.64 13.02 11.94
C ALA A 422 -17.33 11.84 12.65
N ASN A 423 -16.94 11.54 13.89
CA ASN A 423 -17.50 10.44 14.67
C ASN A 423 -17.46 10.71 16.19
N THR A 424 -17.80 9.72 17.01
CA THR A 424 -17.49 9.72 18.44
C THR A 424 -16.01 9.45 18.66
N PRO A 425 -15.34 10.09 19.64
CA PRO A 425 -13.95 9.75 19.98
C PRO A 425 -13.82 8.36 20.61
N VAL A 426 -14.94 7.72 20.97
CA VAL A 426 -14.96 6.37 21.53
C VAL A 426 -14.38 5.33 20.58
N GLU A 427 -14.48 5.52 19.26
CA GLU A 427 -13.85 4.57 18.32
C GLU A 427 -12.32 4.62 18.43
N ASP A 428 -11.74 5.81 18.48
CA ASP A 428 -10.30 6.00 18.74
C ASP A 428 -9.90 5.38 20.09
N LEU A 429 -10.71 5.58 21.14
CA LEU A 429 -10.47 4.96 22.45
C LEU A 429 -10.47 3.43 22.36
N ILE A 430 -11.42 2.83 21.64
CA ILE A 430 -11.50 1.38 21.48
C ILE A 430 -10.27 0.88 20.74
N PHE A 431 -9.99 1.41 19.54
CA PHE A 431 -8.82 1.03 18.75
C PHE A 431 -7.52 1.14 19.54
N HIS A 432 -7.36 2.23 20.27
CA HIS A 432 -6.19 2.48 21.09
C HIS A 432 -6.06 1.49 22.24
N LEU A 433 -7.10 1.36 23.08
CA LEU A 433 -7.00 0.58 24.30
C LEU A 433 -6.94 -0.92 24.03
N PHE A 434 -7.73 -1.45 23.09
CA PHE A 434 -7.68 -2.89 22.81
C PHE A 434 -6.34 -3.28 22.21
N SER A 435 -5.74 -2.45 21.36
CA SER A 435 -4.46 -2.77 20.72
C SER A 435 -3.27 -2.52 21.65
N SER A 436 -3.37 -1.55 22.56
CA SER A 436 -2.23 -1.12 23.40
C SER A 436 -2.09 -1.85 24.72
N LEU A 437 -3.20 -2.34 25.31
CA LEU A 437 -3.19 -2.94 26.64
C LEU A 437 -2.96 -4.47 26.60
N PRO A 438 -2.25 -5.03 27.61
CA PRO A 438 -2.14 -6.47 27.78
C PRO A 438 -3.53 -7.10 28.01
N PRO A 439 -3.87 -8.22 27.33
CA PRO A 439 -5.14 -8.92 27.51
C PRO A 439 -5.54 -9.18 28.97
N GLU A 440 -4.57 -9.59 29.78
CA GLU A 440 -4.76 -9.95 31.19
C GLU A 440 -5.01 -8.75 32.11
N GLU A 441 -4.66 -7.54 31.67
CA GLU A 441 -4.86 -6.30 32.42
C GLU A 441 -5.99 -5.43 31.85
N TYR A 442 -6.49 -5.75 30.66
CA TYR A 442 -7.44 -4.90 29.95
C TYR A 442 -8.67 -4.57 30.80
N VAL A 443 -9.33 -5.59 31.36
CA VAL A 443 -10.58 -5.43 32.13
C VAL A 443 -10.37 -4.58 33.38
N SER A 444 -9.21 -4.64 34.02
CA SER A 444 -8.92 -3.82 35.20
C SER A 444 -8.48 -2.40 34.85
N LYS A 445 -7.93 -2.17 33.66
CA LYS A 445 -7.34 -0.88 33.26
C LYS A 445 -8.17 -0.01 32.34
N TYR A 446 -9.07 -0.56 31.51
CA TYR A 446 -9.76 0.28 30.51
C TYR A 446 -10.56 1.41 31.16
N ILE A 447 -11.25 1.15 32.29
CA ILE A 447 -12.00 2.18 33.03
C ILE A 447 -11.07 3.28 33.56
N GLU A 448 -9.89 2.92 34.07
CA GLU A 448 -8.86 3.88 34.51
C GLU A 448 -8.41 4.76 33.34
N LYS A 449 -8.18 4.17 32.16
CA LYS A 449 -7.77 4.92 30.97
C LYS A 449 -8.88 5.79 30.41
N LEU A 450 -10.14 5.34 30.44
CA LEU A 450 -11.29 6.18 30.11
C LEU A 450 -11.41 7.36 31.06
N ARG A 451 -11.19 7.14 32.37
CA ARG A 451 -11.18 8.21 33.37
C ARG A 451 -10.10 9.23 33.06
N PHE A 452 -8.88 8.77 32.81
CA PHE A 452 -7.78 9.64 32.42
C PHE A 452 -8.13 10.48 31.18
N PHE A 453 -8.66 9.87 30.12
CA PHE A 453 -9.11 10.61 28.93
C PHE A 453 -10.20 11.65 29.27
N TYR A 454 -11.21 11.27 30.06
CA TYR A 454 -12.31 12.15 30.42
C TYR A 454 -11.82 13.40 31.16
N ASP A 455 -10.94 13.21 32.16
CA ASP A 455 -10.37 14.31 32.93
C ASP A 455 -9.50 15.23 32.04
N GLN A 456 -8.76 14.67 31.08
CA GLN A 456 -8.01 15.46 30.08
C GLN A 456 -8.94 16.26 29.17
N LEU A 457 -10.06 15.67 28.74
CA LEU A 457 -11.03 16.35 27.90
C LEU A 457 -11.70 17.51 28.64
N GLU A 458 -12.16 17.30 29.88
CA GLU A 458 -12.77 18.36 30.70
C GLU A 458 -11.82 19.54 30.89
N ALA A 459 -10.54 19.27 31.16
CA ALA A 459 -9.53 20.31 31.31
C ALA A 459 -9.30 21.14 30.03
N LYS A 460 -9.51 20.55 28.85
CA LYS A 460 -9.21 21.16 27.54
C LYS A 460 -10.44 21.74 26.83
N SER A 461 -11.64 21.23 27.12
CA SER A 461 -12.86 21.59 26.39
C SER A 461 -13.46 22.94 26.77
N GLY A 462 -13.00 23.56 27.86
CA GLY A 462 -13.53 24.86 28.32
C GLY A 462 -14.99 24.79 28.76
N GLY A 463 -15.42 23.65 29.31
CA GLY A 463 -16.80 23.41 29.77
C GLY A 463 -17.76 22.92 28.68
N MET A 464 -17.26 22.62 27.48
CA MET A 464 -18.05 21.91 26.46
C MET A 464 -18.03 20.40 26.74
N GLU A 465 -19.20 19.78 26.68
CA GLU A 465 -19.39 18.39 27.07
C GLU A 465 -19.89 17.52 25.91
N LEU A 466 -19.33 16.31 25.80
CA LEU A 466 -19.82 15.26 24.90
C LEU A 466 -20.77 14.27 25.57
N TRP A 467 -20.63 14.12 26.88
CA TRP A 467 -21.46 13.26 27.73
C TRP A 467 -21.96 14.08 28.92
N ASP A 468 -23.06 13.67 29.53
CA ASP A 468 -23.58 14.29 30.76
C ASP A 468 -22.71 13.95 31.98
N ASP A 469 -22.13 12.74 32.00
CA ASP A 469 -21.21 12.30 33.03
C ASP A 469 -20.24 11.23 32.50
N PHE A 470 -19.30 10.82 33.35
CA PHE A 470 -18.35 9.76 33.03
C PHE A 470 -18.99 8.38 32.80
N GLN A 471 -20.10 8.08 33.47
CA GLN A 471 -20.75 6.78 33.33
C GLN A 471 -21.32 6.62 31.91
N GLN A 472 -21.83 7.69 31.32
CA GLN A 472 -22.29 7.68 29.94
C GLN A 472 -21.15 7.43 28.94
N LEU A 473 -19.93 7.93 29.19
CA LEU A 473 -18.74 7.57 28.40
C LEU A 473 -18.44 6.07 28.52
N VAL A 474 -18.46 5.51 29.74
CA VAL A 474 -18.21 4.08 29.96
C VAL A 474 -19.25 3.22 29.23
N ASP A 475 -20.53 3.61 29.31
CA ASP A 475 -21.61 2.90 28.65
C ASP A 475 -21.50 2.99 27.13
N ASP A 476 -21.15 4.17 26.57
CA ASP A 476 -20.90 4.35 25.14
C ASP A 476 -19.72 3.49 24.66
N TYR A 477 -18.62 3.47 25.44
CA TYR A 477 -17.45 2.64 25.17
C TYR A 477 -17.80 1.15 25.11
N GLU A 478 -18.41 0.61 26.16
CA GLU A 478 -18.73 -0.82 26.23
C GLU A 478 -19.72 -1.25 25.15
N HIS A 479 -20.72 -0.40 24.87
CA HIS A 479 -21.69 -0.69 23.82
C HIS A 479 -21.04 -0.76 22.43
N ARG A 480 -20.17 0.20 22.11
CA ARG A 480 -19.49 0.26 20.80
C ARG A 480 -18.40 -0.78 20.66
N PHE A 481 -17.72 -1.10 21.76
CA PHE A 481 -16.70 -2.15 21.80
C PHE A 481 -17.25 -3.47 21.25
N ILE A 482 -18.49 -3.84 21.60
CA ILE A 482 -19.13 -5.06 21.11
C ILE A 482 -19.16 -5.11 19.58
N THR A 483 -19.68 -4.05 18.94
CA THR A 483 -19.84 -4.03 17.49
C THR A 483 -18.50 -3.91 16.77
N ILE A 484 -17.64 -2.99 17.22
CA ILE A 484 -16.33 -2.74 16.58
C ILE A 484 -15.48 -3.99 16.68
N ILE A 485 -15.38 -4.61 17.85
CA ILE A 485 -14.54 -5.79 18.02
C ILE A 485 -15.13 -7.03 17.35
N LEU A 486 -16.46 -7.17 17.24
CA LEU A 486 -17.06 -8.23 16.42
C LEU A 486 -16.60 -8.11 14.95
N ILE A 487 -16.62 -6.90 14.40
CA ILE A 487 -16.17 -6.63 13.02
C ILE A 487 -14.65 -6.86 12.90
N MET A 488 -13.87 -6.42 13.88
CA MET A 488 -12.42 -6.65 13.89
C MET A 488 -12.05 -8.13 14.00
N LEU A 489 -12.76 -8.92 14.81
CA LEU A 489 -12.59 -10.37 14.88
C LEU A 489 -12.86 -11.00 13.51
N ALA A 490 -13.95 -10.61 12.84
CA ALA A 490 -14.22 -11.06 11.48
C ALA A 490 -13.08 -10.65 10.52
N TRP A 491 -12.61 -9.41 10.58
CA TRP A 491 -11.53 -8.92 9.73
C TRP A 491 -10.19 -9.63 9.98
N PHE A 492 -9.89 -10.00 11.23
CA PHE A 492 -8.70 -10.78 11.58
C PHE A 492 -8.64 -12.14 10.88
N ALA A 493 -9.77 -12.72 10.49
CA ALA A 493 -9.78 -13.95 9.70
C ALA A 493 -9.03 -13.80 8.36
N ASP A 494 -9.12 -12.61 7.76
CA ASP A 494 -8.51 -12.26 6.47
C ASP A 494 -7.10 -11.70 6.68
N ALA A 495 -6.93 -10.79 7.64
CA ALA A 495 -5.65 -10.13 7.91
C ALA A 495 -4.59 -11.05 8.56
N ARG A 496 -5.00 -12.19 9.13
CA ARG A 496 -4.10 -13.17 9.77
C ARG A 496 -2.93 -13.57 8.87
N VAL A 497 -3.16 -13.76 7.57
CA VAL A 497 -2.10 -14.17 6.65
C VAL A 497 -1.00 -13.11 6.57
N ASP A 498 -1.37 -11.83 6.60
CA ASP A 498 -0.42 -10.72 6.52
C ASP A 498 0.30 -10.51 7.85
N PHE A 499 -0.42 -10.58 8.96
CA PHE A 499 0.15 -10.48 10.30
C PHE A 499 1.13 -11.62 10.61
N LEU A 500 0.89 -12.81 10.06
CA LEU A 500 1.74 -13.98 10.27
C LEU A 500 2.65 -14.28 9.07
N ALA A 501 2.76 -13.35 8.11
CA ALA A 501 3.50 -13.55 6.87
C ALA A 501 5.00 -13.79 7.09
N ASN A 502 5.55 -13.29 8.20
CA ASN A 502 6.95 -13.46 8.56
C ASN A 502 7.10 -14.51 9.69
N PRO A 503 7.57 -15.74 9.38
CA PRO A 503 7.72 -16.80 10.36
C PRO A 503 8.73 -16.48 11.46
N ALA A 504 9.65 -15.53 11.25
CA ALA A 504 10.67 -15.16 12.23
C ALA A 504 10.09 -14.43 13.45
N ASP A 505 8.90 -13.84 13.33
CA ASP A 505 8.34 -12.96 14.36
C ASP A 505 7.67 -13.75 15.49
N ASN A 506 7.51 -15.08 15.36
CA ASN A 506 6.81 -15.94 16.31
C ASN A 506 5.43 -15.36 16.75
N ALA A 507 4.80 -14.61 15.85
CA ALA A 507 3.64 -13.76 16.10
C ALA A 507 2.33 -14.54 16.33
N GLN A 508 2.27 -15.80 15.92
CA GLN A 508 1.03 -16.59 15.94
C GLN A 508 0.44 -16.71 17.35
N LYS A 509 1.26 -17.16 18.31
CA LYS A 509 0.80 -17.37 19.69
C LYS A 509 0.30 -16.09 20.37
N PRO A 510 1.03 -14.95 20.36
CA PRO A 510 0.53 -13.72 20.97
C PRO A 510 -0.68 -13.14 20.21
N PHE A 511 -0.74 -13.26 18.89
CA PHE A 511 -1.93 -12.86 18.12
C PHE A 511 -3.16 -13.69 18.50
N ASP A 512 -3.02 -15.01 18.58
CA ASP A 512 -4.11 -15.92 18.97
C ASP A 512 -4.60 -15.64 20.38
N ALA A 513 -3.68 -15.36 21.32
CA ALA A 513 -4.04 -14.95 22.67
C ALA A 513 -4.87 -13.65 22.69
N LYS A 514 -4.52 -12.67 21.84
CA LYS A 514 -5.27 -11.42 21.67
C LYS A 514 -6.68 -11.69 21.12
N VAL A 515 -6.81 -12.54 20.09
CA VAL A 515 -8.10 -12.95 19.51
C VAL A 515 -9.00 -13.62 20.55
N VAL A 516 -8.45 -14.58 21.30
CA VAL A 516 -9.19 -15.29 22.36
C VAL A 516 -9.70 -14.32 23.42
N PHE A 517 -8.86 -13.38 23.86
CA PHE A 517 -9.25 -12.36 24.82
C PHE A 517 -10.39 -11.48 24.28
N LEU A 518 -10.23 -10.93 23.07
CA LEU A 518 -11.24 -10.06 22.46
C LEU A 518 -12.58 -10.78 22.31
N ALA A 519 -12.58 -12.03 21.84
CA ALA A 519 -13.80 -12.82 21.71
C ALA A 519 -14.50 -13.03 23.07
N LYS A 520 -13.75 -13.33 24.13
CA LYS A 520 -14.29 -13.48 25.49
C LYS A 520 -14.85 -12.16 26.03
N GLU A 521 -14.16 -11.05 25.80
CA GLU A 521 -14.58 -9.75 26.31
C GLU A 521 -15.85 -9.25 25.62
N VAL A 522 -15.98 -9.45 24.31
CA VAL A 522 -17.23 -9.15 23.59
C VAL A 522 -18.39 -10.00 24.11
N VAL A 523 -18.17 -11.29 24.38
CA VAL A 523 -19.20 -12.17 24.98
C VAL A 523 -19.63 -11.63 26.34
N ARG A 524 -18.69 -11.29 27.23
CA ARG A 524 -18.96 -10.73 28.56
C ARG A 524 -19.81 -9.46 28.46
N LEU A 525 -19.45 -8.53 27.57
CA LEU A 525 -20.20 -7.29 27.39
C LEU A 525 -21.57 -7.53 26.72
N CYS A 526 -21.68 -8.54 25.85
CA CYS A 526 -22.96 -8.95 25.28
C CYS A 526 -23.94 -9.49 26.33
N GLU A 527 -23.48 -10.15 27.39
CA GLU A 527 -24.35 -10.59 28.48
C GLU A 527 -24.95 -9.39 29.24
N LYS A 528 -24.19 -8.29 29.39
CA LYS A 528 -24.67 -7.04 29.99
C LYS A 528 -25.67 -6.32 29.08
N TRP A 529 -25.30 -6.12 27.81
CA TRP A 529 -25.99 -5.18 26.92
C TRP A 529 -26.97 -5.83 25.92
N TYR A 530 -26.83 -7.13 25.69
CA TYR A 530 -27.66 -7.94 24.81
C TYR A 530 -28.03 -9.27 25.47
N PRO A 531 -28.69 -9.26 26.66
CA PRO A 531 -29.08 -10.47 27.36
C PRO A 531 -29.97 -11.37 26.49
#